data_AF-A0A960UAG9-F1
#
_entry.id   AF-A0A960UAG9-F1
#
_cell.length_a   1.000
_cell.length_b   1.000
_cell.length_c   1.000
_cell.angle_alpha   90.00
_cell.angle_beta   90.00
_cell.angle_gamma   90.00
#
_symmetry.space_group_name_H-M   'P 1'
#
loop_
_entity.id
_entity.type
_entity.pdbx_description
1 polymer ?
#
loop_
_entity_poly.entity_id
_entity_poly.type
_entity_poly.pdbx_seq_one_letter_code
_entity_poly.pdbx_strand_id
1 'polypeptide(L)'
;MSVEIAIINKNAVTLVSNSKTIINRQLSEIDPVGIMVYGNPYLMGIHWESLIYMYKDSLKDEFFPKVEDYANHFIEFLQENVHLFSEDSQDAYFYEKYSKFIINLKAKAQGKVEVLQKLIEYTYEKLKKKDKINLFDVYKREEEGESKYVQMLNDAIEHVFTEYDLGQYFKGMLFNIGRYIYSRGSSDNKSSGI
;
A
#
# COMPACT_ATOMS: atom_id res chain seq x y z
N MET A 1 8.10 -4.74 19.61
CA MET A 1 7.75 -5.90 18.77
C MET A 1 6.27 -6.18 18.96
N SER A 2 5.47 -6.05 17.90
CA SER A 2 4.12 -6.57 17.87
C SER A 2 4.16 -8.04 17.42
N VAL A 3 3.29 -8.87 18.00
CA VAL A 3 3.18 -10.31 17.74
C VAL A 3 1.71 -10.62 17.50
N GLU A 4 1.45 -11.31 16.39
CA GLU A 4 0.14 -11.66 15.87
C GLU A 4 0.07 -13.16 15.63
N ILE A 5 -0.90 -13.81 16.25
CA ILE A 5 -1.06 -15.26 16.22
C ILE A 5 -2.52 -15.56 15.89
N ALA A 6 -2.72 -16.31 14.80
CA ALA A 6 -3.97 -16.97 14.50
C ALA A 6 -3.83 -18.46 14.84
N ILE A 7 -4.73 -18.98 15.68
CA ILE A 7 -4.84 -20.41 16.01
C ILE A 7 -6.09 -20.94 15.35
N ILE A 8 -5.95 -21.94 14.49
CA ILE A 8 -7.05 -22.56 13.75
C ILE A 8 -7.04 -24.05 14.04
N ASN A 9 -8.18 -24.61 14.44
CA ASN A 9 -8.42 -26.04 14.49
C ASN A 9 -9.77 -26.37 13.83
N LYS A 10 -10.14 -27.66 13.82
CA LYS A 10 -11.39 -28.12 13.19
C LYS A 10 -12.67 -27.50 13.80
N ASN A 11 -12.57 -26.92 14.99
CA ASN A 11 -13.71 -26.48 15.79
C ASN A 11 -13.74 -24.96 16.00
N ALA A 12 -12.60 -24.27 15.87
CA ALA A 12 -12.49 -22.85 16.23
C ALA A 12 -11.32 -22.14 15.54
N VAL A 13 -11.48 -20.83 15.40
CA VAL A 13 -10.44 -19.87 15.05
C VAL A 13 -10.28 -18.90 16.22
N THR A 14 -9.06 -18.58 16.61
CA THR A 14 -8.77 -17.55 17.63
C THR A 14 -7.65 -16.64 17.14
N LEU A 15 -7.85 -15.35 17.34
CA LEU A 15 -6.93 -14.29 16.97
C LEU A 15 -6.36 -13.65 18.24
N VAL A 16 -5.05 -13.73 18.42
CA VAL A 16 -4.32 -13.19 19.58
C VAL A 16 -3.27 -12.22 19.07
N SER A 17 -3.18 -11.03 19.65
CA SER A 17 -1.99 -10.18 19.47
C SER A 17 -1.68 -9.41 20.75
N ASN A 18 -0.43 -9.00 20.86
CA ASN A 18 0.09 -8.20 21.98
C ASN A 18 0.02 -6.69 21.72
N SER A 19 -0.47 -6.27 20.55
CA SER A 19 -0.59 -4.88 20.16
C SER A 19 -2.00 -4.35 20.45
N LYS A 20 -2.11 -3.06 20.78
CA LYS A 20 -3.39 -2.43 21.18
C LYS A 20 -4.37 -2.26 20.01
N THR A 21 -3.98 -2.62 18.78
CA THR A 21 -4.74 -2.32 17.55
C THR A 21 -5.30 -3.57 16.89
N ILE A 22 -5.86 -4.47 17.70
CA ILE A 22 -6.50 -5.66 17.19
C ILE A 22 -7.99 -5.47 17.31
N ILE A 23 -8.65 -5.62 16.18
CA ILE A 23 -10.10 -5.51 16.08
C ILE A 23 -10.60 -6.90 15.86
N ASN A 24 -10.58 -7.70 16.93
CA ASN A 24 -11.19 -9.02 16.95
C ASN A 24 -12.71 -8.83 16.89
N ARG A 25 -13.22 -8.54 15.70
CA ARG A 25 -14.63 -8.29 15.46
C ARG A 25 -15.14 -9.26 14.43
N GLN A 26 -16.26 -9.87 14.79
CA GLN A 26 -17.11 -10.59 13.88
C GLN A 26 -17.66 -9.60 12.85
N LEU A 27 -17.20 -9.76 11.61
CA LEU A 27 -17.51 -8.91 10.47
C LEU A 27 -18.92 -9.17 9.94
N SER A 28 -19.33 -10.44 9.84
CA SER A 28 -20.69 -10.86 9.51
C SER A 28 -21.31 -11.62 10.69
N GLU A 29 -22.56 -11.28 11.02
CA GLU A 29 -23.33 -11.99 12.05
C GLU A 29 -23.79 -13.38 11.57
N ILE A 30 -23.83 -13.59 10.26
CA ILE A 30 -24.21 -14.84 9.60
C ILE A 30 -23.01 -15.79 9.55
N ASP A 31 -21.85 -15.29 9.10
CA ASP A 31 -20.60 -16.06 9.05
C ASP A 31 -19.44 -15.30 9.70
N PRO A 32 -18.96 -15.74 10.88
CA PRO A 32 -17.99 -14.97 11.64
C PRO A 32 -16.61 -14.93 10.98
N VAL A 33 -16.31 -13.80 10.36
CA VAL A 33 -14.97 -13.45 9.86
C VAL A 33 -14.32 -12.45 10.79
N GLY A 34 -13.06 -12.69 11.16
CA GLY A 34 -12.25 -11.78 11.97
C GLY A 34 -11.20 -11.05 11.14
N ILE A 35 -10.95 -9.78 11.45
CA ILE A 35 -9.88 -8.98 10.84
C ILE A 35 -8.80 -8.70 11.89
N MET A 36 -7.52 -8.84 11.50
CA MET A 36 -6.40 -8.45 12.34
C MET A 36 -5.54 -7.43 11.60
N VAL A 37 -5.25 -6.31 12.26
CA VAL A 37 -4.44 -5.23 11.71
C VAL A 37 -3.06 -5.26 12.36
N TYR A 38 -2.02 -5.26 11.53
CA TYR A 38 -0.63 -5.23 11.99
C TYR A 38 0.06 -3.92 11.64
N GLY A 39 0.85 -3.39 12.58
CA GLY A 39 1.70 -2.22 12.35
C GLY A 39 0.98 -0.91 12.63
N ASN A 40 0.83 -0.06 11.62
CA ASN A 40 0.25 1.28 11.80
C ASN A 40 -1.27 1.17 12.05
N PRO A 41 -1.79 1.63 13.20
CA PRO A 41 -3.23 1.67 13.47
C PRO A 41 -4.01 2.64 12.60
N TYR A 42 -3.31 3.50 11.87
CA TYR A 42 -3.90 4.50 10.99
C TYR A 42 -3.64 4.19 9.52
N LEU A 43 -4.65 4.49 8.71
CA LEU A 43 -4.58 4.60 7.26
C LEU A 43 -4.89 6.06 6.90
N MET A 44 -3.88 6.79 6.40
CA MET A 44 -4.01 8.20 5.99
C MET A 44 -4.70 9.09 7.03
N GLY A 45 -4.36 8.90 8.31
CA GLY A 45 -4.92 9.65 9.44
C GLY A 45 -6.19 9.07 10.06
N ILE A 46 -6.82 8.07 9.44
CA ILE A 46 -8.03 7.41 9.95
C ILE A 46 -7.65 6.10 10.63
N HIS A 47 -8.21 5.82 11.81
CA HIS A 47 -8.03 4.52 12.46
C HIS A 47 -8.62 3.39 11.61
N TRP A 48 -7.90 2.27 11.48
CA TRP A 48 -8.44 1.06 10.87
C TRP A 48 -9.75 0.60 11.54
N GLU A 49 -9.91 0.89 12.83
CA GLU A 49 -11.14 0.61 13.56
C GLU A 49 -12.36 1.32 12.99
N SER A 50 -12.23 2.62 12.73
CA SER A 50 -13.30 3.38 12.11
C SER A 50 -13.65 2.83 10.73
N LEU A 51 -12.64 2.51 9.91
CA LEU A 51 -12.85 1.95 8.58
C LEU A 51 -13.54 0.58 8.61
N ILE A 52 -13.14 -0.28 9.55
CA ILE A 52 -13.73 -1.63 9.72
C ILE A 52 -15.18 -1.53 10.22
N TYR A 53 -15.51 -0.57 11.09
CA TYR A 53 -16.92 -0.33 11.46
C TYR A 53 -17.76 0.11 10.28
N MET A 54 -17.29 1.10 9.52
CA MET A 54 -18.02 1.60 8.37
C MET A 54 -18.24 0.49 7.33
N TYR A 55 -17.23 -0.35 7.11
CA TYR A 55 -17.36 -1.51 6.23
C TYR A 55 -18.35 -2.56 6.77
N LYS A 56 -18.32 -2.84 8.07
CA LYS A 56 -19.29 -3.76 8.69
C LYS A 56 -20.72 -3.25 8.50
N ASP A 57 -20.94 -1.95 8.66
CA ASP A 57 -22.26 -1.33 8.47
C ASP A 57 -22.69 -1.36 6.99
N SER A 58 -21.75 -1.29 6.04
CA SER A 58 -22.05 -1.42 4.61
C SER A 58 -22.34 -2.86 4.18
N LEU A 59 -21.69 -3.84 4.82
CA LEU A 59 -21.78 -5.27 4.48
C LEU A 59 -23.18 -5.86 4.72
N LYS A 60 -23.93 -5.36 5.72
CA LYS A 60 -25.30 -5.79 6.04
C LYS A 60 -25.46 -7.33 6.06
N ASP A 61 -26.32 -7.88 5.20
CA ASP A 61 -26.66 -9.30 5.09
C ASP A 61 -25.84 -10.02 3.99
N GLU A 62 -24.80 -9.37 3.45
CA GLU A 62 -23.95 -9.99 2.43
C GLU A 62 -23.13 -11.14 3.02
N PHE A 63 -23.10 -12.22 2.25
CA PHE A 63 -22.41 -13.45 2.58
C PHE A 63 -21.47 -13.84 1.44
N PHE A 64 -20.25 -14.22 1.81
CA PHE A 64 -19.29 -14.77 0.85
C PHE A 64 -18.82 -16.16 1.29
N PRO A 65 -18.79 -17.14 0.39
CA PRO A 65 -18.37 -18.50 0.71
C PRO A 65 -16.86 -18.63 0.98
N LYS A 66 -16.05 -17.62 0.63
CA LYS A 66 -14.59 -17.63 0.86
C LYS A 66 -14.16 -16.38 1.63
N VAL A 67 -13.21 -16.57 2.55
CA VAL A 67 -12.60 -15.46 3.32
C VAL A 67 -11.88 -14.46 2.40
N GLU A 68 -11.31 -14.94 1.28
CA GLU A 68 -10.67 -14.09 0.28
C GLU A 68 -11.63 -13.08 -0.35
N ASP A 69 -12.90 -13.47 -0.54
CA ASP A 69 -13.92 -12.59 -1.13
C ASP A 69 -14.26 -11.44 -0.16
N TYR A 70 -14.30 -11.69 1.16
CA TYR A 70 -14.42 -10.63 2.17
C TYR A 70 -13.25 -9.65 2.14
N ALA A 71 -12.03 -10.14 1.87
CA ALA A 71 -10.85 -9.29 1.79
C ALA A 71 -10.89 -8.42 0.53
N ASN A 72 -11.27 -8.99 -0.62
CA ASN A 72 -11.43 -8.25 -1.86
C ASN A 72 -12.52 -7.19 -1.73
N HIS A 73 -13.67 -7.55 -1.18
CA HIS A 73 -14.77 -6.61 -0.96
C HIS A 73 -14.42 -5.49 0.03
N PHE A 74 -13.64 -5.77 1.07
CA PHE A 74 -13.13 -4.72 1.95
C PHE A 74 -12.18 -3.76 1.22
N ILE A 75 -11.34 -4.27 0.31
CA ILE A 75 -10.46 -3.43 -0.51
C ILE A 75 -11.30 -2.57 -1.46
N GLU A 76 -12.31 -3.13 -2.13
CA GLU A 76 -13.26 -2.41 -2.98
C GLU A 76 -13.97 -1.30 -2.19
N PHE A 77 -14.47 -1.59 -0.99
CA PHE A 77 -15.06 -0.61 -0.09
C PHE A 77 -14.11 0.57 0.17
N LEU A 78 -12.82 0.32 0.43
CA LEU A 78 -11.85 1.40 0.65
C LEU A 78 -11.61 2.23 -0.62
N GLN A 79 -11.60 1.59 -1.80
CA GLN A 79 -11.43 2.27 -3.09
C GLN A 79 -12.63 3.15 -3.43
N GLU A 80 -13.86 2.68 -3.18
CA GLU A 80 -15.10 3.43 -3.41
C GLU A 80 -15.25 4.60 -2.41
N ASN A 81 -14.72 4.44 -1.20
CA ASN A 81 -14.80 5.44 -0.14
C ASN A 81 -13.54 6.30 -0.02
N VAL A 82 -12.84 6.57 -1.14
CA VAL A 82 -11.63 7.41 -1.12
C VAL A 82 -11.87 8.81 -0.55
N HIS A 83 -13.09 9.33 -0.67
CA HIS A 83 -13.46 10.65 -0.17
C HIS A 83 -13.30 10.79 1.36
N LEU A 84 -13.18 9.67 2.08
CA LEU A 84 -12.82 9.66 3.50
C LEU A 84 -11.41 10.20 3.72
N PHE A 85 -10.52 10.07 2.74
CA PHE A 85 -9.13 10.53 2.81
C PHE A 85 -8.99 11.85 2.04
N SER A 86 -8.66 12.94 2.75
CA SER A 86 -8.39 14.22 2.08
C SER A 86 -7.18 14.09 1.14
N GLU A 87 -7.18 14.87 0.06
CA GLU A 87 -6.07 14.90 -0.90
C GLU A 87 -4.72 15.15 -0.21
N ASP A 88 -4.67 16.11 0.72
CA ASP A 88 -3.46 16.37 1.52
C ASP A 88 -3.01 15.17 2.37
N SER A 89 -3.94 14.39 2.92
CA SER A 89 -3.61 13.20 3.71
C SER A 89 -3.08 12.07 2.83
N GLN A 90 -3.61 11.93 1.61
CA GLN A 90 -3.13 10.98 0.63
C GLN A 90 -1.71 11.35 0.17
N ASP A 91 -1.47 12.63 -0.10
CA ASP A 91 -0.17 13.16 -0.53
C ASP A 91 0.88 13.01 0.57
N ALA A 92 0.55 13.40 1.80
CA ALA A 92 1.45 13.25 2.95
C ALA A 92 1.79 11.77 3.19
N TYR A 93 0.79 10.89 3.14
CA TYR A 93 1.00 9.46 3.27
C TYR A 93 1.92 8.92 2.17
N PHE A 94 1.70 9.33 0.92
CA PHE A 94 2.54 8.94 -0.20
C PHE A 94 3.99 9.39 -0.01
N TYR A 95 4.21 10.68 0.26
CA TYR A 95 5.54 11.25 0.48
C TYR A 95 6.28 10.52 1.61
N GLU A 96 5.59 10.28 2.73
CA GLU A 96 6.15 9.56 3.87
C GLU A 96 6.55 8.12 3.49
N LYS A 97 5.67 7.38 2.82
CA LYS A 97 5.94 5.99 2.42
C LYS A 97 7.07 5.89 1.41
N TYR A 98 7.06 6.72 0.38
CA TYR A 98 8.10 6.73 -0.64
C TYR A 98 9.45 7.15 -0.05
N SER A 99 9.49 8.23 0.73
CA SER A 99 10.71 8.70 1.41
C SER A 99 11.29 7.63 2.32
N LYS A 100 10.46 7.00 3.17
CA LYS A 100 10.91 5.87 4.01
C LYS A 100 11.43 4.71 3.18
N PHE A 101 10.79 4.40 2.05
CA PHE A 101 11.23 3.34 1.16
C PHE A 101 12.64 3.60 0.63
N ILE A 102 12.89 4.78 0.04
CA ILE A 102 14.20 5.12 -0.53
C ILE A 102 15.28 5.33 0.54
N ILE A 103 14.94 5.83 1.73
CA ILE A 103 15.85 5.89 2.89
C ILE A 103 16.29 4.49 3.30
N ASN A 104 15.35 3.54 3.39
CA ASN A 104 15.69 2.14 3.70
C ASN A 104 16.53 1.50 2.59
N LEU A 105 16.30 1.86 1.32
CA LEU A 105 17.12 1.42 0.20
C LEU A 105 18.56 1.94 0.32
N LYS A 106 18.72 3.24 0.60
CA LYS A 106 20.01 3.89 0.90
C LYS A 106 20.72 3.19 2.06
N ALA A 107 20.02 2.95 3.16
CA ALA A 107 20.59 2.30 4.35
C ALA A 107 21.10 0.88 4.04
N LYS A 108 20.36 0.10 3.24
CA LYS A 108 20.79 -1.25 2.80
C LYS A 108 22.06 -1.24 1.95
N ALA A 109 22.35 -0.14 1.25
CA ALA A 109 23.56 0.01 0.47
C ALA A 109 24.81 0.26 1.34
N GLN A 110 24.64 0.59 2.63
CA GLN A 110 25.74 0.78 3.58
C GLN A 110 26.82 1.76 3.09
N GLY A 111 26.43 2.83 2.42
CA GLY A 111 27.37 3.83 1.88
C GLY A 111 27.99 3.50 0.53
N LYS A 112 27.78 2.29 -0.02
CA LYS A 112 28.41 1.86 -1.27
C LYS A 112 27.53 2.14 -2.48
N VAL A 113 27.98 3.04 -3.36
CA VAL A 113 27.20 3.48 -4.53
C VAL A 113 26.90 2.32 -5.47
N GLU A 114 27.84 1.42 -5.71
CA GLU A 114 27.66 0.27 -6.60
C GLU A 114 26.63 -0.72 -6.04
N VAL A 115 26.54 -0.84 -4.71
CA VAL A 115 25.51 -1.66 -4.05
C VAL A 115 24.15 -1.00 -4.17
N LEU A 116 24.09 0.32 -3.97
CA LEU A 116 22.86 1.10 -4.14
C LEU A 116 22.29 0.97 -5.56
N GLN A 117 23.13 1.13 -6.57
CA GLN A 117 22.76 0.97 -7.98
C GLN A 117 22.14 -0.41 -8.27
N LYS A 118 22.79 -1.49 -7.81
CA LYS A 118 22.27 -2.86 -7.95
C LYS A 118 20.93 -3.05 -7.21
N LEU A 119 20.77 -2.44 -6.03
CA LEU A 119 19.53 -2.50 -5.27
C LEU A 119 18.38 -1.76 -5.97
N ILE A 120 18.67 -0.61 -6.59
CA ILE A 120 17.70 0.16 -7.39
C ILE A 120 17.24 -0.66 -8.59
N GLU A 121 18.18 -1.20 -9.39
CA GLU A 121 17.88 -2.04 -10.55
C GLU A 121 17.04 -3.26 -10.16
N TYR A 122 17.48 -4.00 -9.15
CA TYR A 122 16.77 -5.18 -8.66
C TYR A 122 15.34 -4.84 -8.22
N THR A 123 15.17 -3.74 -7.49
CA THR A 123 13.86 -3.27 -7.03
C THR A 123 12.96 -2.90 -8.21
N TYR A 124 13.49 -2.12 -9.15
CA TYR A 124 12.77 -1.68 -10.34
C TYR A 124 12.25 -2.88 -11.15
N GLU A 125 13.13 -3.85 -11.44
CA GLU A 125 12.76 -5.06 -12.18
C GLU A 125 11.74 -5.93 -11.43
N LYS A 126 11.85 -6.00 -10.10
CA LYS A 126 10.88 -6.72 -9.27
C LYS A 126 9.50 -6.06 -9.29
N LEU A 127 9.44 -4.74 -9.18
CA LEU A 127 8.17 -4.01 -9.17
C LEU A 127 7.49 -3.99 -10.54
N LYS A 128 8.28 -3.94 -11.61
CA LYS A 128 7.79 -4.01 -12.99
C LYS A 128 7.03 -5.32 -13.30
N LYS A 129 7.36 -6.42 -12.61
CA LYS A 129 6.82 -7.77 -12.86
C LYS A 129 5.63 -8.16 -11.98
N LYS A 130 5.23 -7.33 -11.01
CA LYS A 130 4.23 -7.72 -10.00
C LYS A 130 2.82 -7.28 -10.42
N ASP A 131 1.88 -8.22 -10.46
CA ASP A 131 0.45 -7.92 -10.50
C ASP A 131 0.06 -7.17 -9.23
N LYS A 132 -0.49 -5.96 -9.40
CA LYS A 132 -0.70 -5.03 -8.29
C LYS A 132 -2.11 -5.18 -7.73
N ILE A 133 -2.19 -5.55 -6.45
CA ILE A 133 -3.32 -5.17 -5.61
C ILE A 133 -3.01 -3.75 -5.15
N ASN A 134 -3.55 -2.75 -5.84
CA ASN A 134 -3.46 -1.37 -5.41
C ASN A 134 -4.64 -1.08 -4.49
N LEU A 135 -4.38 -0.98 -3.19
CA LEU A 135 -5.41 -0.68 -2.18
C LEU A 135 -6.17 0.63 -2.48
N PHE A 136 -5.55 1.51 -3.28
CA PHE A 136 -6.16 2.71 -3.82
C PHE A 136 -5.79 2.77 -5.30
N ASP A 137 -6.68 2.32 -6.18
CA ASP A 137 -6.64 2.68 -7.61
C ASP A 137 -7.04 4.14 -7.85
N VAL A 138 -6.84 4.98 -6.84
CA VAL A 138 -7.53 6.25 -6.68
C VAL A 138 -6.68 7.41 -7.16
N TYR A 139 -6.15 7.32 -8.37
CA TYR A 139 -5.74 8.52 -9.09
C TYR A 139 -6.12 8.38 -10.55
N LYS A 140 -7.35 8.83 -10.84
CA LYS A 140 -7.73 9.29 -12.16
C LYS A 140 -8.01 10.78 -12.02
N ARG A 141 -7.01 11.62 -12.27
CA ARG A 141 -7.27 13.02 -12.64
C ARG A 141 -6.14 13.59 -13.49
N GLU A 142 -6.60 14.32 -14.49
CA GLU A 142 -5.93 14.71 -15.72
C GLU A 142 -4.71 15.61 -15.50
N GLU A 143 -3.75 15.49 -16.43
CA GLU A 143 -2.66 16.38 -16.89
C GLU A 143 -1.99 17.44 -15.97
N GLU A 144 -2.64 17.98 -14.94
CA GLU A 144 -2.05 18.93 -13.97
C GLU A 144 -1.48 18.25 -12.71
N GLY A 145 -2.04 17.09 -12.32
CA GLY A 145 -1.61 16.33 -11.14
C GLY A 145 -0.22 15.68 -11.28
N GLU A 146 0.23 15.40 -12.50
CA GLU A 146 1.59 14.86 -12.71
C GLU A 146 2.65 15.83 -12.19
N SER A 147 2.44 17.16 -12.27
CA SER A 147 3.45 18.14 -11.83
C SER A 147 3.74 18.08 -10.33
N LYS A 148 2.71 18.02 -9.48
CA LYS A 148 2.87 17.98 -8.01
C LYS A 148 3.55 16.69 -7.56
N TYR A 149 3.09 15.53 -8.04
CA TYR A 149 3.71 14.24 -7.67
C TYR A 149 5.12 14.08 -8.24
N VAL A 150 5.36 14.58 -9.46
CA VAL A 150 6.69 14.61 -10.05
C VAL A 150 7.64 15.42 -9.18
N GLN A 151 7.21 16.61 -8.75
CA GLN A 151 7.98 17.46 -7.84
C GLN A 151 8.24 16.73 -6.52
N MET A 152 7.20 16.17 -5.87
CA MET A 152 7.36 15.44 -4.61
C MET A 152 8.33 14.26 -4.71
N LEU A 153 8.27 13.48 -5.79
CA LEU A 153 9.19 12.36 -6.03
C LEU A 153 10.62 12.86 -6.22
N ASN A 154 10.81 13.89 -7.04
CA ASN A 154 12.12 14.49 -7.29
C ASN A 154 12.70 15.08 -6.00
N ASP A 155 11.91 15.85 -5.25
CA ASP A 155 12.31 16.45 -3.98
C ASP A 155 12.74 15.37 -2.97
N ALA A 156 12.00 14.27 -2.87
CA ALA A 156 12.37 13.14 -2.02
C ALA A 156 13.68 12.47 -2.48
N ILE A 157 13.87 12.26 -3.79
CA ILE A 157 15.10 11.68 -4.34
C ILE A 157 16.30 12.60 -4.06
N GLU A 158 16.19 13.88 -4.39
CA GLU A 158 17.26 14.86 -4.18
C GLU A 158 17.60 15.01 -2.70
N HIS A 159 16.59 15.04 -1.82
CA HIS A 159 16.81 15.14 -0.37
C HIS A 159 17.50 13.90 0.21
N VAL A 160 17.10 12.69 -0.19
CA VAL A 160 17.64 11.45 0.38
C VAL A 160 19.03 11.13 -0.16
N PHE A 161 19.29 11.45 -1.43
CA PHE A 161 20.50 11.07 -2.14
C PHE A 161 21.41 12.27 -2.46
N THR A 162 21.28 13.41 -1.78
CA THR A 162 22.10 14.62 -2.02
C THR A 162 23.60 14.34 -2.02
N GLU A 163 24.05 13.41 -1.18
CA GLU A 163 25.46 13.04 -1.01
C GLU A 163 25.96 11.97 -2.01
N TYR A 164 25.09 11.47 -2.88
CA TYR A 164 25.38 10.38 -3.82
C TYR A 164 25.34 10.91 -5.25
N ASP A 165 26.42 10.69 -6.00
CA ASP A 165 26.43 10.93 -7.45
C ASP A 165 25.65 9.82 -8.17
N LEU A 166 24.33 9.86 -8.03
CA LEU A 166 23.42 9.02 -8.79
C LEU A 166 23.21 9.67 -10.15
N GLY A 167 23.81 9.09 -11.19
CA GLY A 167 23.56 9.49 -12.57
C GLY A 167 22.06 9.46 -12.91
N GLN A 168 21.68 10.24 -13.92
CA GLN A 168 20.27 10.43 -14.34
C GLN A 168 19.52 9.11 -14.60
N TYR A 169 20.24 8.08 -15.04
CA TYR A 169 19.69 6.74 -15.22
C TYR A 169 19.07 6.16 -13.93
N PHE A 170 19.80 6.21 -12.81
CA PHE A 170 19.33 5.66 -11.54
C PHE A 170 18.29 6.56 -10.86
N LYS A 171 18.41 7.89 -11.02
CA LYS A 171 17.35 8.83 -10.59
C LYS A 171 16.04 8.54 -11.33
N GLY A 172 16.09 8.29 -12.63
CA GLY A 172 14.94 7.87 -13.43
C GLY A 172 14.33 6.53 -12.98
N MET A 173 15.16 5.56 -12.56
CA MET A 173 14.67 4.31 -11.99
C MET A 173 13.97 4.51 -10.64
N LEU A 174 14.55 5.32 -9.75
CA LEU A 174 13.93 5.66 -8.46
C LEU A 174 12.58 6.36 -8.67
N PHE A 175 12.54 7.33 -9.58
CA PHE A 175 11.32 7.98 -10.00
C PHE A 175 10.27 6.97 -10.48
N ASN A 176 10.65 6.04 -11.36
CA ASN A 176 9.75 5.00 -11.83
C ASN A 176 9.37 3.97 -10.75
N ILE A 177 10.22 3.71 -9.76
CA ILE A 177 9.87 2.92 -8.58
C ILE A 177 8.78 3.64 -7.79
N GLY A 178 8.94 4.94 -7.55
CA GLY A 178 7.90 5.77 -6.94
C GLY A 178 6.60 5.71 -7.72
N ARG A 179 6.68 5.82 -9.06
CA ARG A 179 5.54 5.59 -9.93
C ARG A 179 5.00 4.17 -9.78
N TYR A 180 5.79 3.10 -9.75
CA TYR A 180 5.24 1.74 -9.65
C TYR A 180 4.60 1.43 -8.30
N ILE A 181 5.10 2.00 -7.22
CA ILE A 181 4.47 1.90 -5.89
C ILE A 181 3.08 2.56 -5.90
N TYR A 182 2.86 3.51 -6.81
CA TYR A 182 1.66 4.34 -6.86
C TYR A 182 0.74 4.07 -8.06
N SER A 183 1.31 3.62 -9.18
CA SER A 183 0.63 3.53 -10.46
C SER A 183 -0.15 2.24 -10.52
N ARG A 184 -1.34 2.36 -11.08
CA ARG A 184 -2.24 1.31 -11.52
C ARG A 184 -1.53 0.02 -11.92
N GLY A 185 -2.14 -1.12 -11.58
CA GLY A 185 -1.98 -2.32 -12.39
C GLY A 185 -2.48 -2.01 -13.79
N SER A 186 -1.61 -1.48 -14.66
CA SER A 186 -1.76 -1.70 -16.08
C SER A 186 -1.35 -3.15 -16.29
N SER A 187 -2.29 -4.07 -16.09
CA SER A 187 -2.41 -5.15 -17.08
C SER A 187 -2.37 -4.43 -18.42
N ASP A 188 -1.30 -4.63 -19.18
CA ASP A 188 -1.30 -4.43 -20.61
C ASP A 188 -2.55 -5.16 -21.13
N ASN A 189 -3.67 -4.44 -21.26
CA ASN A 189 -4.62 -4.73 -22.32
C ASN A 189 -3.85 -4.44 -23.60
N LYS A 190 -3.03 -5.42 -23.98
CA LYS A 190 -2.71 -5.66 -25.37
C LYS A 190 -4.04 -5.56 -26.10
N SER A 191 -4.14 -4.52 -26.90
CA SER A 191 -4.71 -4.62 -28.22
C SER A 191 -4.29 -5.94 -28.87
N SER A 192 -5.12 -6.95 -28.66
CA SER A 192 -5.36 -8.05 -29.58
C SER A 192 -6.88 -8.06 -29.69
N GLY A 193 -7.47 -7.30 -30.60
CA GLY A 193 -7.32 -7.59 -32.03
C GLY A 193 -8.30 -8.70 -32.37
N ILE A 194 -9.60 -8.38 -32.32
CA ILE A 194 -10.69 -8.58 -33.30
C ILE A 194 -11.97 -8.10 -32.61
#